data_AF-A0A9J6GH70-F1
#
_entry.id   AF-A0A9J6GH70-F1
#
_cell.length_a   1.000
_cell.length_b   1.000
_cell.length_c   1.000
_cell.angle_alpha   90.00
_cell.angle_beta   90.00
_cell.angle_gamma   90.00
#
_symmetry.space_group_name_H-M   'P 1'
#
loop_
_entity.id
_entity.type
_entity.pdbx_description
1 polymer ?
#
loop_
_entity_poly.entity_id
_entity_poly.type
_entity_poly.pdbx_seq_one_letter_code
_entity_poly.pdbx_strand_id
1 'polypeptide(L)'
;MANKETPQGDELSPTLFNIAMMKLPEQLNTLPGTKHALYADDITIWITGGSKGVMQDALQKAADAVQQYTNVRGLQCSPEKPELIILRRKPLEPITIQIKLQGSDIPVVPTIRILGLYI
;
A
#
# COMPACT_ATOMS: atom_id res chain seq x y z
N MET A 1 4.67 15.31 -25.97
CA MET A 1 3.94 14.72 -24.83
C MET A 1 4.10 13.22 -24.95
N ALA A 2 4.87 12.59 -24.05
CA ALA A 2 5.13 11.16 -24.13
C ALA A 2 4.02 10.43 -23.37
N ASN A 3 3.31 9.53 -24.05
CA ASN A 3 2.33 8.63 -23.45
C ASN A 3 3.03 7.80 -22.37
N LYS A 4 2.65 8.06 -21.12
CA LYS A 4 3.18 7.39 -19.92
C LYS A 4 2.27 6.22 -19.52
N GLU A 5 1.72 5.56 -20.53
CA GLU A 5 0.86 4.40 -20.40
C GLU A 5 1.46 3.32 -21.29
N THR A 6 1.91 2.24 -20.68
CA THR A 6 2.33 1.03 -21.38
C THR A 6 1.17 0.53 -22.26
N PRO A 7 1.40 0.20 -23.54
CA PRO A 7 0.39 -0.43 -24.38
C PRO A 7 -0.12 -1.70 -23.70
N GLN A 8 -1.42 -1.80 -23.43
CA GLN A 8 -2.01 -3.09 -23.07
C GLN A 8 -1.89 -4.01 -24.29
N GLY A 9 -0.88 -4.91 -24.26
CA GLY A 9 -0.57 -5.81 -25.37
C GLY A 9 0.87 -6.29 -25.44
N ASP A 10 1.82 -5.65 -24.76
CA ASP A 10 3.19 -6.16 -24.69
C ASP A 10 3.35 -7.15 -23.52
N GLU A 11 3.58 -8.43 -23.85
CA GLU A 11 3.82 -9.55 -22.91
C GLU A 11 4.93 -9.25 -21.89
N LEU A 12 5.80 -8.27 -22.18
CA LEU A 12 6.91 -7.84 -21.33
C LEU A 12 6.49 -6.84 -20.22
N SER A 13 5.34 -6.18 -20.35
CA SER A 13 4.93 -5.12 -19.41
C SER A 13 4.80 -5.60 -17.96
N PRO A 14 4.18 -6.77 -17.67
CA PRO A 14 4.11 -7.30 -16.29
C PRO A 14 5.49 -7.63 -15.73
N THR A 15 6.38 -8.17 -16.57
CA THR A 15 7.75 -8.52 -16.17
C THR A 15 8.57 -7.28 -15.83
N LEU A 16 8.51 -6.24 -16.68
CA LEU A 16 9.18 -4.96 -16.42
C LEU A 16 8.64 -4.27 -15.17
N PHE A 17 7.34 -4.33 -14.94
CA PHE A 17 6.74 -3.82 -13.71
C PHE A 17 7.27 -4.56 -12.47
N ASN A 18 7.28 -5.90 -12.50
CA ASN A 18 7.82 -6.71 -11.41
C ASN A 18 9.30 -6.40 -11.14
N ILE A 19 10.11 -6.22 -12.19
CA ILE A 19 11.52 -5.82 -12.06
C ILE A 19 11.63 -4.43 -11.41
N ALA A 20 10.80 -3.47 -11.84
CA ALA A 20 10.78 -2.13 -11.27
C ALA A 20 10.42 -2.14 -9.78
N MET A 21 9.54 -3.06 -9.36
CA MET A 21 9.05 -3.19 -7.99
C MET A 21 9.88 -4.11 -7.09
N MET A 22 10.80 -4.90 -7.65
CA MET A 22 11.52 -5.98 -6.96
C MET A 22 12.26 -5.56 -5.69
N LYS A 23 12.71 -4.30 -5.57
CA LYS A 23 13.42 -3.79 -4.38
C LYS A 23 12.52 -3.15 -3.31
N LEU A 24 11.23 -2.98 -3.59
CA LEU A 24 10.30 -2.40 -2.62
C LEU A 24 10.16 -3.29 -1.36
N PRO A 25 10.05 -4.63 -1.46
CA PRO A 25 10.00 -5.49 -0.28
C PRO A 25 11.19 -5.31 0.67
N GLU A 26 12.42 -5.21 0.13
CA GLU A 26 13.63 -4.99 0.93
C GLU A 26 13.55 -3.67 1.72
N GLN A 27 13.05 -2.60 1.11
CA GLN A 27 12.85 -1.34 1.80
C GLN A 27 11.75 -1.42 2.87
N LEU A 28 10.62 -2.06 2.56
CA LEU A 28 9.54 -2.23 3.54
C LEU A 28 9.97 -3.10 4.73
N ASN A 29 10.83 -4.09 4.50
CA ASN A 29 11.42 -4.91 5.58
C ASN A 29 12.27 -4.10 6.58
N THR A 30 12.74 -2.91 6.22
CA THR A 30 13.44 -2.02 7.16
C THR A 30 12.50 -1.33 8.15
N LEU A 31 11.18 -1.36 7.90
CA LEU A 31 10.17 -0.69 8.72
C LEU A 31 9.66 -1.64 9.83
N PRO A 32 10.02 -1.41 11.10
CA PRO A 32 9.73 -2.35 12.18
C PRO A 32 8.22 -2.49 12.42
N GLY A 33 7.77 -3.73 12.66
CA GLY A 33 6.39 -4.04 13.00
C GLY A 33 5.42 -4.08 11.81
N THR A 34 5.85 -3.67 10.62
CA THR A 34 5.05 -3.78 9.39
C THR A 34 5.24 -5.14 8.73
N LYS A 35 4.20 -5.62 8.07
CA LYS A 35 4.22 -6.79 7.20
C LYS A 35 3.63 -6.37 5.86
N HIS A 36 4.00 -7.07 4.79
CA HIS A 36 3.54 -6.72 3.46
C HIS A 36 3.40 -7.93 2.54
N ALA A 37 2.60 -7.76 1.50
CA ALA A 37 2.42 -8.68 0.40
C ALA A 37 2.32 -7.85 -0.90
N LEU A 38 3.04 -8.28 -1.93
CA LEU A 38 3.00 -7.66 -3.26
C LEU A 38 2.59 -8.72 -4.26
N TYR A 39 1.69 -8.37 -5.16
CA TYR A 39 1.29 -9.21 -6.27
C TYR A 39 0.90 -8.35 -7.46
N ALA A 40 1.62 -8.47 -8.58
CA ALA A 40 1.50 -7.54 -9.69
C ALA A 40 1.52 -6.08 -9.19
N ASP A 41 0.54 -5.26 -9.54
CA ASP A 41 0.38 -3.87 -9.11
C ASP A 41 -0.22 -3.69 -7.70
N ASP A 42 -0.70 -4.76 -7.06
CA ASP A 42 -1.32 -4.70 -5.74
C ASP A 42 -0.27 -4.79 -4.62
N ILE A 43 -0.34 -3.84 -3.67
CA ILE A 43 0.51 -3.76 -2.49
C ILE A 43 -0.38 -3.74 -1.26
N THR A 44 -0.25 -4.74 -0.39
CA THR A 44 -0.94 -4.80 0.90
C THR A 44 0.08 -4.65 2.02
N ILE A 45 -0.13 -3.73 2.95
CA ILE A 45 0.71 -3.52 4.14
C ILE A 45 -0.16 -3.56 5.38
N TRP A 46 0.29 -4.24 6.44
CA TRP A 46 -0.46 -4.35 7.69
C TRP A 46 0.43 -4.40 8.92
N ILE A 47 -0.19 -4.17 10.07
CA ILE A 47 0.40 -4.27 11.41
C ILE A 47 -0.57 -4.99 12.34
N THR A 48 -0.06 -5.79 13.27
CA THR A 48 -0.90 -6.63 14.16
C THR A 48 -0.83 -6.25 15.63
N GLY A 49 -0.09 -5.21 16.00
CA GLY A 49 0.11 -4.83 17.40
C GLY A 49 0.72 -3.44 17.59
N GLY A 50 0.81 -3.01 18.85
CA GLY A 50 1.24 -1.66 19.22
C GLY A 50 0.08 -0.77 19.66
N SER A 51 0.40 0.43 20.14
CA SER A 51 -0.61 1.46 20.42
C SER A 51 -1.13 2.05 19.11
N LYS A 52 -2.27 2.76 19.16
CA LYS A 52 -2.82 3.51 18.00
C LYS A 52 -1.75 4.38 17.33
N GLY A 53 -0.96 5.12 18.12
CA GLY A 53 0.09 6.00 17.59
C GLY A 53 1.17 5.21 16.86
N VAL A 54 1.64 4.12 17.46
CA VAL A 54 2.64 3.24 16.83
C VAL A 54 2.12 2.65 15.52
N MET A 55 0.86 2.21 15.50
CA MET A 55 0.24 1.67 14.28
C MET A 55 0.14 2.72 13.19
N GLN A 56 -0.34 3.93 13.52
CA GLN A 56 -0.47 5.02 12.57
C GLN A 56 0.89 5.42 12.00
N ASP A 57 1.89 5.62 12.86
CA ASP A 57 3.24 6.03 12.44
C ASP A 57 3.89 4.96 11.55
N ALA A 58 3.71 3.67 11.89
CA ALA A 58 4.26 2.57 11.11
C ALA A 58 3.61 2.47 9.73
N LEU A 59 2.27 2.54 9.66
CA LEU A 59 1.54 2.50 8.40
C LEU A 59 1.82 3.75 7.54
N GLN A 60 1.94 4.94 8.15
CA GLN A 60 2.27 6.16 7.43
C GLN A 60 3.68 6.07 6.83
N LYS A 61 4.68 5.65 7.61
CA LYS A 61 6.05 5.43 7.09
C LYS A 61 6.08 4.44 5.93
N ALA A 62 5.25 3.40 5.99
CA ALA A 62 5.16 2.44 4.92
C ALA A 62 4.49 3.02 3.66
N ALA A 63 3.40 3.78 3.81
CA ALA A 63 2.78 4.51 2.72
C ALA A 63 3.75 5.51 2.06
N ASP A 64 4.49 6.26 2.87
CA ASP A 64 5.51 7.22 2.41
C ASP A 64 6.64 6.50 1.65
N ALA A 65 7.11 5.34 2.15
CA ALA A 65 8.14 4.55 1.50
C ALA A 65 7.67 4.03 0.13
N VAL A 66 6.44 3.51 0.03
CA VAL A 66 5.84 3.09 -1.24
C VAL A 66 5.74 4.28 -2.20
N GLN A 67 5.26 5.43 -1.72
CA GLN A 67 5.10 6.63 -2.52
C GLN A 67 6.45 7.14 -3.05
N GLN A 68 7.46 7.24 -2.19
CA GLN A 68 8.79 7.66 -2.59
C GLN A 68 9.40 6.68 -3.60
N TYR A 69 9.26 5.38 -3.36
CA TYR A 69 9.81 4.35 -4.23
C TYR A 69 9.22 4.37 -5.64
N THR A 70 7.90 4.52 -5.73
CA THR A 70 7.16 4.58 -7.00
C THR A 70 7.46 5.89 -7.74
N ASN A 71 7.47 7.03 -7.05
CA ASN A 71 7.75 8.33 -7.64
C ASN A 71 9.13 8.38 -8.33
N VAL A 72 10.18 7.85 -7.70
CA VAL A 72 11.54 7.81 -8.28
C VAL A 72 11.61 6.98 -9.55
N ARG A 73 10.69 6.01 -9.71
CA ARG A 73 10.57 5.15 -10.91
C ARG A 73 9.58 5.70 -11.94
N GLY A 74 9.06 6.91 -11.72
CA GLY A 74 8.06 7.51 -12.59
C GLY A 74 6.69 6.84 -12.53
N LEU A 75 6.47 5.95 -11.57
CA LEU A 75 5.19 5.29 -11.27
C LEU A 75 4.40 6.13 -10.26
N GLN A 76 3.08 5.96 -10.24
CA GLN A 76 2.20 6.60 -9.27
C GLN A 76 1.22 5.57 -8.72
N CYS A 77 0.97 5.63 -7.40
CA CYS A 77 -0.15 4.90 -6.81
C CYS A 77 -1.46 5.45 -7.38
N SER A 78 -2.44 4.58 -7.62
CA SER A 78 -3.76 5.01 -8.07
C SER A 78 -4.43 5.88 -6.99
N PRO A 79 -5.03 7.02 -7.36
CA PRO A 79 -5.68 7.93 -6.42
C PRO A 79 -6.96 7.35 -5.80
N GLU A 80 -7.63 6.42 -6.48
CA GLU A 80 -8.95 5.89 -6.06
C GLU A 80 -8.89 4.48 -5.43
N LYS A 81 -7.73 3.81 -5.47
CA LYS A 81 -7.59 2.44 -4.94
C LYS A 81 -7.22 2.30 -3.45
N PRO A 82 -6.55 3.24 -2.76
CA PRO A 82 -6.04 2.93 -1.43
C PRO A 82 -7.21 2.88 -0.44
N GLU A 83 -7.30 1.79 0.31
CA GLU A 83 -8.31 1.57 1.33
C GLU A 83 -7.64 1.09 2.62
N LEU A 84 -8.20 1.48 3.76
CA LEU A 84 -7.74 1.06 5.08
C LEU A 84 -8.84 0.29 5.81
N ILE A 85 -8.56 -0.93 6.25
CA ILE A 85 -9.45 -1.71 7.12
C ILE A 85 -8.83 -1.87 8.51
N ILE A 86 -9.66 -1.79 9.56
CA ILE A 86 -9.24 -2.01 10.95
C ILE A 86 -9.92 -3.26 11.49
N LEU A 87 -9.17 -4.35 11.56
CA LEU A 87 -9.66 -5.64 12.06
C LEU A 87 -9.43 -5.76 13.57
N ARG A 88 -10.47 -6.16 14.31
CA ARG A 88 -10.38 -6.42 15.75
C ARG A 88 -11.13 -7.67 16.16
N ARG A 89 -10.54 -8.41 17.10
CA ARG A 89 -11.14 -9.62 17.68
C ARG A 89 -12.33 -9.33 18.62
N LYS A 90 -12.39 -8.13 19.22
CA LYS A 90 -13.47 -7.72 20.12
C LYS A 90 -13.93 -6.29 19.78
N PRO A 91 -15.23 -5.99 19.91
CA PRO A 91 -15.72 -4.62 19.85
C PRO A 91 -15.13 -3.86 21.05
N LEU A 92 -14.12 -3.05 20.76
CA LEU A 92 -13.51 -2.08 21.66
C LEU A 92 -13.87 -0.68 21.15
N GLU A 93 -13.51 0.35 21.91
CA GLU A 93 -13.71 1.73 21.47
C GLU A 93 -13.17 1.96 20.03
N PRO A 94 -13.89 2.76 19.22
CA PRO A 94 -13.43 3.13 17.89
C PRO A 94 -12.02 3.70 17.96
N ILE A 95 -11.10 3.14 17.18
CA ILE A 95 -9.75 3.67 16.99
C ILE A 95 -9.80 4.32 15.64
N THR A 96 -9.58 5.63 15.62
CA THR A 96 -9.36 6.37 14.39
C THR A 96 -7.88 6.28 14.04
N ILE A 97 -7.55 5.70 12.89
CA ILE A 97 -6.21 5.78 12.29
C ILE A 97 -6.38 6.60 11.01
N GLN A 98 -5.51 7.58 10.79
CA GLN A 98 -5.49 8.38 9.57
C GLN A 98 -4.16 8.20 8.88
N ILE A 99 -4.21 7.78 7.62
CA ILE A 99 -3.03 7.57 6.77
C ILE A 99 -3.23 8.43 5.53
N LYS A 100 -2.17 9.09 5.10
CA LYS A 100 -2.15 9.88 3.87
C LYS A 100 -1.30 9.20 2.81
N LEU A 101 -1.78 9.26 1.57
CA LEU A 101 -1.03 8.85 0.39
C LEU A 101 -1.23 9.93 -0.67
N GLN A 102 -0.13 10.45 -1.24
CA GLN A 102 -0.21 11.53 -2.23
C GLN A 102 -0.95 12.79 -1.76
N GLY A 103 -0.91 13.07 -0.45
CA GLY A 103 -1.56 14.23 0.15
C GLY A 103 -3.05 14.04 0.47
N SER A 104 -3.65 12.92 0.05
CA SER A 104 -5.05 12.57 0.31
C SER A 104 -5.15 11.56 1.45
N ASP A 105 -6.20 11.66 2.28
CA ASP A 105 -6.50 10.67 3.31
C ASP A 105 -6.99 9.37 2.68
N ILE A 106 -6.45 8.24 3.14
CA ILE A 106 -6.92 6.91 2.78
C ILE A 106 -8.24 6.64 3.53
N PRO A 107 -9.35 6.34 2.84
CA PRO A 107 -10.62 6.06 3.49
C PRO A 107 -10.55 4.79 4.35
N VAL A 108 -11.14 4.87 5.54
CA VAL A 108 -11.37 3.69 6.37
C VAL A 108 -12.66 3.01 5.92
N VAL A 109 -12.56 1.75 5.49
CA VAL A 109 -13.67 0.97 4.96
C VAL A 109 -14.01 -0.21 5.87
N PRO A 110 -15.28 -0.65 5.92
CA PRO A 110 -15.69 -1.81 6.71
C PRO A 110 -15.28 -3.14 6.07
N THR A 111 -14.99 -3.14 4.78
CA THR A 111 -14.60 -4.32 3.99
C THR A 111 -13.61 -3.88 2.92
N ILE A 112 -12.57 -4.66 2.68
CA ILE A 112 -11.56 -4.40 1.64
C ILE A 112 -11.47 -5.60 0.69
N ARG A 113 -11.16 -5.36 -0.59
CA ARG A 113 -10.90 -6.44 -1.57
C ARG A 113 -9.40 -6.59 -1.81
N ILE A 114 -8.84 -7.75 -1.46
CA ILE A 114 -7.44 -8.09 -1.69
C ILE A 114 -7.39 -9.34 -2.57
N LEU A 115 -6.84 -9.21 -3.78
CA LEU A 115 -6.68 -10.31 -4.75
C LEU A 115 -7.98 -11.11 -5.02
N GLY A 116 -9.12 -10.40 -5.05
CA GLY A 116 -10.45 -11.00 -5.29
C GLY A 116 -11.15 -11.54 -4.03
N LEU A 117 -10.49 -11.55 -2.88
CA LEU A 117 -11.09 -11.92 -1.59
C LEU A 117 -11.58 -10.66 -0.85
N TYR A 118 -12.78 -10.73 -0.29
CA TYR A 118 -13.29 -9.71 0.63
C TYR A 118 -12.91 -10.06 2.07
N ILE A 119 -12.33 -9.08 2.77
CA ILE A 119 -11.97 -9.16 4.19
C ILE A 119 -12.82 -8.16 4.97
#